data_AF-A0ABD1MXE2-F1
#
_entry.id   AF-A0ABD1MXE2-F1
#
_cell.length_a   1.000
_cell.length_b   1.000
_cell.length_c   1.000
_cell.angle_alpha   90.00
_cell.angle_beta   90.00
_cell.angle_gamma   90.00
#
_symmetry.space_group_name_H-M   'P 1'
#
loop_
_entity.id
_entity.type
_entity.pdbx_description
1 polymer ?
#
loop_
_entity_poly.entity_id
_entity_poly.type
_entity_poly.pdbx_seq_one_letter_code
_entity_poly.pdbx_strand_id
1 'polypeptide(L)'
;MKLSYDSLDRKGQQIFLDLACFFLRTHVRVDVESLKCLLKDDENDYSVAFELGRLIDKALITISEDNIVSMHDSLQEMAWEIVRQESTEDPGSRSRLWDSDDVLKALQNGKVTEAIRSIIIDLKAIEETNLMHDIFAKVSRLKFLEIEWYLDHDIEGFQFLPSELRFLYWGNYPLKSLPENFLTEKLVILILIQSTMEKLWDGVKNLINLKVVSLSYSRKLVELPDFSKASNLEALILKDCSSLTSVHSSIFSLPKLKTLDVRWCSSLQSLPELPQSLTTLDVSLCSSLQSLPEFPSALQL
;
A
#
# COMPACT_ATOMS: atom_id res chain seq x y z
N MET A 1 -9.82 17.47 23.56
CA MET A 1 -9.48 16.84 22.26
C MET A 1 -8.79 17.85 21.35
N LYS A 2 -9.47 18.90 20.86
CA LYS A 2 -8.88 19.89 19.94
C LYS A 2 -7.64 20.60 20.50
N LEU A 3 -7.64 21.01 21.76
CA LEU A 3 -6.46 21.59 22.44
C LEU A 3 -5.22 20.69 22.43
N SER A 4 -5.41 19.36 22.53
CA SER A 4 -4.30 18.40 22.49
C SER A 4 -3.70 18.33 21.08
N TYR A 5 -4.54 18.33 20.05
CA TYR A 5 -4.14 18.37 18.64
C TYR A 5 -3.45 19.71 18.28
N ASP A 6 -4.01 20.83 18.70
CA ASP A 6 -3.48 22.18 18.42
C ASP A 6 -2.09 22.39 19.05
N SER A 7 -1.75 21.60 20.09
CA SER A 7 -0.42 21.62 20.74
C SER A 7 0.64 20.74 20.07
N LEU A 8 0.28 19.97 19.04
CA LEU A 8 1.24 19.23 18.22
C LEU A 8 1.97 20.19 17.27
N ASP A 9 3.17 19.81 16.85
CA ASP A 9 3.78 20.53 15.72
C ASP A 9 3.12 20.12 14.39
N ARG A 10 3.51 20.80 13.31
CA ARG A 10 2.97 20.57 11.97
C ARG A 10 3.08 19.11 11.53
N LYS A 11 4.13 18.39 11.93
CA LYS A 11 4.35 17.01 11.52
C LYS A 11 3.50 16.05 12.33
N GLY A 12 3.45 16.22 13.65
CA GLY A 12 2.53 15.49 14.52
C GLY A 12 1.07 15.66 14.07
N GLN A 13 0.67 16.87 13.68
CA GLN A 13 -0.65 17.15 13.10
C GLN A 13 -0.88 16.39 11.79
N GLN A 14 0.09 16.39 10.86
CA GLN A 14 -0.03 15.63 9.61
C GLN A 14 -0.13 14.12 9.85
N ILE A 15 0.67 13.57 10.76
CA ILE A 15 0.63 12.14 11.12
C ILE A 15 -0.74 11.80 11.71
N PHE A 16 -1.25 12.61 12.65
CA PHE A 16 -2.57 12.42 13.24
C PHE A 16 -3.67 12.37 12.16
N LEU A 17 -3.65 13.30 11.20
CA LEU A 17 -4.62 13.33 10.10
C LEU A 17 -4.45 12.15 9.12
N ASP A 18 -3.20 11.77 8.78
CA ASP A 18 -2.93 10.61 7.91
C ASP A 18 -3.44 9.30 8.54
N LEU A 19 -3.26 9.15 9.87
CA LEU A 19 -3.80 7.99 10.60
C LEU A 19 -5.33 7.97 10.54
N ALA A 20 -5.99 9.07 10.94
CA ALA A 20 -7.44 9.12 11.06
C ALA A 20 -8.20 9.09 9.72
N CYS A 21 -7.63 9.70 8.68
CA CYS A 21 -8.30 9.86 7.39
C CYS A 21 -7.94 8.78 6.38
N PHE A 22 -6.88 8.01 6.61
CA PHE A 22 -6.42 6.96 5.69
C PHE A 22 -6.14 5.63 6.40
N PHE A 23 -5.11 5.55 7.26
CA PHE A 23 -4.63 4.26 7.78
C PHE A 23 -5.56 3.54 8.76
N LEU A 24 -6.49 4.26 9.39
CA LEU A 24 -7.54 3.67 10.23
C LEU A 24 -8.85 3.42 9.46
N ARG A 25 -8.90 3.81 8.18
CA ARG A 25 -10.05 3.58 7.28
C ARG A 25 -9.79 2.50 6.23
N THR A 26 -8.54 2.36 5.79
CA THR A 26 -8.11 1.32 4.84
C THR A 26 -8.44 -0.09 5.33
N HIS A 27 -8.71 -1.00 4.40
CA HIS A 27 -8.90 -2.43 4.72
C HIS A 27 -7.58 -3.14 5.01
N VAL A 28 -6.46 -2.47 4.72
CA VAL A 28 -5.11 -3.01 4.91
C VAL A 28 -4.64 -2.69 6.32
N ARG A 29 -4.43 -3.71 7.13
CA ARG A 29 -3.76 -3.53 8.43
C ARG A 29 -2.31 -3.14 8.21
N VAL A 30 -1.90 -1.98 8.72
CA VAL A 30 -0.52 -1.49 8.65
C VAL A 30 0.05 -1.41 10.06
N ASP A 31 1.13 -2.13 10.30
CA ASP A 31 1.86 -2.11 11.58
C ASP A 31 2.65 -0.81 11.76
N VAL A 32 3.05 -0.52 13.01
CA VAL A 32 3.79 0.72 13.35
C VAL A 32 5.13 0.84 12.64
N GLU A 33 5.85 -0.26 12.38
CA GLU A 33 7.14 -0.19 11.67
C GLU A 33 6.96 0.15 10.20
N SER A 34 5.91 -0.36 9.57
CA SER A 34 5.48 0.03 8.23
C SER A 34 5.00 1.49 8.20
N LEU A 35 4.22 1.93 9.19
CA LEU A 35 3.78 3.33 9.33
C LEU A 35 4.96 4.31 9.44
N LYS A 36 5.99 3.97 10.22
CA LYS A 36 7.22 4.77 10.31
C LYS A 36 7.85 5.00 8.94
N CYS A 37 7.85 3.98 8.08
CA CYS A 37 8.41 4.06 6.73
C CYS A 37 7.50 4.84 5.76
N LEU A 38 6.17 4.71 5.91
CA LEU A 38 5.17 5.39 5.09
C LEU A 38 5.10 6.90 5.36
N LEU A 39 5.22 7.28 6.63
CA LEU A 39 5.02 8.65 7.10
C LEU A 39 6.29 9.51 7.12
N LYS A 40 7.48 8.91 6.88
CA LYS A 40 8.74 9.66 6.86
C LYS A 40 8.80 10.63 5.68
N ASP A 41 9.45 11.77 5.82
CA ASP A 41 9.60 12.74 4.73
C ASP A 41 10.70 12.31 3.75
N ASP A 42 11.82 11.80 4.27
CA ASP A 42 12.96 11.27 3.52
C ASP A 42 13.61 10.08 4.26
N GLU A 43 14.72 9.55 3.75
CA GLU A 43 15.36 8.36 4.33
C GLU A 43 16.02 8.58 5.70
N ASN A 44 16.39 9.82 6.03
CA ASN A 44 17.06 10.19 7.28
C ASN A 44 16.08 10.73 8.33
N ASP A 45 14.78 10.65 8.05
CA ASP A 45 13.76 11.15 8.92
C ASP A 45 13.39 10.14 10.02
N TYR A 46 14.00 10.35 11.18
CA TYR A 46 13.72 9.60 12.41
C TYR A 46 12.62 10.24 13.26
N SER A 47 12.02 11.34 12.82
CA SER A 47 11.10 12.12 13.67
C SER A 47 9.71 11.48 13.77
N VAL A 48 9.33 10.57 12.86
CA VAL A 48 8.03 9.89 12.90
C VAL A 48 7.84 9.09 14.19
N ALA A 49 8.88 8.38 14.64
CA ALA A 49 8.81 7.62 15.89
C ALA A 49 8.59 8.53 17.11
N PHE A 50 9.25 9.70 17.12
CA PHE A 50 9.08 10.71 18.15
C PHE A 50 7.66 11.31 18.13
N GLU A 51 7.13 11.63 16.95
CA GLU A 51 5.76 12.17 16.83
C GLU A 51 4.69 11.14 17.20
N LEU A 52 4.86 9.87 16.84
CA LEU A 52 3.98 8.80 17.32
C LEU A 52 4.00 8.69 18.84
N GLY A 53 5.18 8.81 19.47
CA GLY A 53 5.31 8.88 20.93
C GLY A 53 4.53 10.04 21.53
N ARG A 54 4.62 11.24 20.96
CA ARG A 54 3.86 12.42 21.41
C ARG A 54 2.34 12.26 21.28
N LEU A 55 1.88 11.58 20.22
CA LEU A 55 0.46 11.27 20.07
C LEU A 55 -0.03 10.33 21.17
N ILE A 56 0.78 9.34 21.56
CA ILE A 56 0.48 8.43 22.69
C ILE A 56 0.46 9.20 24.01
N ASP A 57 1.49 10.02 24.29
CA ASP A 57 1.58 10.82 25.53
C ASP A 57 0.40 11.77 25.72
N LYS A 58 -0.18 12.25 24.61
CA LYS A 58 -1.37 13.11 24.59
C LYS A 58 -2.69 12.33 24.56
N ALA A 59 -2.64 11.00 24.65
CA ALA A 59 -3.78 10.08 24.54
C ALA A 59 -4.59 10.29 23.24
N LEU A 60 -3.92 10.63 22.14
CA LEU A 60 -4.53 10.81 20.82
C LEU A 60 -4.58 9.51 20.02
N ILE A 61 -3.67 8.58 20.30
CA ILE A 61 -3.65 7.23 19.72
C ILE A 61 -3.24 6.22 20.80
N THR A 62 -3.50 4.95 20.54
CA THR A 62 -2.93 3.83 21.30
C THR A 62 -2.30 2.83 20.32
N ILE A 63 -1.41 1.98 20.81
CA ILE A 63 -0.79 0.89 20.05
C ILE A 63 -1.15 -0.42 20.76
N SER A 64 -1.68 -1.39 20.02
CA SER A 64 -2.00 -2.72 20.55
C SER A 64 -0.75 -3.60 20.72
N GLU A 65 -0.90 -4.74 21.39
CA GLU A 65 0.16 -5.75 21.50
C GLU A 65 0.62 -6.27 20.13
N ASP A 66 -0.28 -6.30 19.15
CA ASP A 66 -0.01 -6.67 17.74
C ASP A 66 0.69 -5.55 16.94
N ASN A 67 1.17 -4.49 17.60
CA ASN A 67 1.84 -3.35 16.99
C ASN A 67 0.95 -2.59 15.97
N ILE A 68 -0.36 -2.54 16.22
CA ILE A 68 -1.33 -1.82 15.39
C ILE A 68 -1.77 -0.54 16.10
N VAL A 69 -1.75 0.58 15.38
CA VAL A 69 -2.26 1.86 15.87
C VAL A 69 -3.78 1.85 15.92
N SER A 70 -4.37 2.44 16.95
CA SER A 70 -5.80 2.72 17.01
C SER A 70 -6.06 4.14 17.54
N MET A 71 -7.22 4.69 17.20
CA MET A 71 -7.67 6.02 17.61
C MET A 71 -9.15 5.95 17.99
N HIS A 72 -9.52 6.61 19.09
CA HIS A 72 -10.92 6.69 19.52
C HIS A 72 -11.80 7.40 18.49
N ASP A 73 -13.02 6.94 18.28
CA ASP A 73 -13.94 7.43 17.25
C ASP A 73 -14.13 8.96 17.29
N SER A 74 -14.35 9.54 18.47
CA SER A 74 -14.48 11.00 18.62
C SER A 74 -13.22 11.80 18.21
N LEU A 75 -12.03 11.20 18.26
CA LEU A 75 -10.80 11.82 17.76
C LEU A 75 -10.71 11.69 16.24
N GLN A 76 -11.16 10.57 15.68
CA GLN A 76 -11.26 10.39 14.22
C GLN A 76 -12.27 11.38 13.62
N GLU A 77 -13.45 11.51 14.22
CA GLU A 77 -14.47 12.49 13.82
C GLU A 77 -13.92 13.92 13.86
N MET A 78 -13.17 14.26 14.90
CA MET A 78 -12.49 15.56 14.98
C MET A 78 -11.50 15.76 13.83
N ALA A 79 -10.72 14.74 13.48
CA ALA A 79 -9.77 14.79 12.36
C ALA A 79 -10.49 15.01 11.02
N TRP A 80 -11.62 14.32 10.83
CA TRP A 80 -12.45 14.45 9.63
C TRP A 80 -12.97 15.89 9.48
N GLU A 81 -13.45 16.49 10.56
CA GLU A 81 -13.92 17.88 10.55
C GLU A 81 -12.78 18.88 10.29
N ILE A 82 -11.56 18.61 10.79
CA ILE A 82 -10.39 19.43 10.46
C ILE A 82 -10.12 19.42 8.95
N VAL A 83 -10.13 18.25 8.30
CA VAL A 83 -9.90 18.16 6.85
C VAL A 83 -11.06 18.75 6.04
N ARG A 84 -12.31 18.56 6.47
CA ARG A 84 -13.49 19.19 5.84
C ARG A 84 -13.41 20.72 5.89
N GLN A 85 -12.83 21.29 6.95
CA GLN A 85 -12.62 22.74 7.10
C GLN A 85 -11.50 23.30 6.22
N GLU A 86 -10.60 22.48 5.66
CA GLU A 86 -9.59 22.95 4.70
C GLU A 86 -10.24 23.54 3.44
N SER A 87 -11.38 22.97 3.03
CA SER A 87 -12.23 23.51 1.98
C SER A 87 -13.66 22.98 2.13
N THR A 88 -14.55 23.84 2.61
CA THR A 88 -15.95 23.47 2.87
C THR A 88 -16.76 23.26 1.60
N GLU A 89 -16.45 24.02 0.54
CA GLU A 89 -17.23 24.03 -0.71
C GLU A 89 -16.66 23.08 -1.77
N ASP A 90 -15.34 22.91 -1.81
CA ASP A 90 -14.64 22.16 -2.84
C ASP A 90 -13.79 21.03 -2.24
N PRO A 91 -14.30 19.79 -2.21
CA PRO A 91 -13.55 18.65 -1.67
C PRO A 91 -12.20 18.41 -2.39
N GLY A 92 -12.09 18.71 -3.69
CA GLY A 92 -10.84 18.51 -4.46
C GLY A 92 -9.65 19.37 -4.01
N SER A 93 -9.91 20.39 -3.19
CA SER A 93 -8.91 21.26 -2.59
C SER A 93 -8.47 20.81 -1.18
N ARG A 94 -9.05 19.74 -0.63
CA ARG A 94 -8.68 19.17 0.67
C ARG A 94 -7.44 18.28 0.55
N SER A 95 -6.75 18.07 1.66
CA SER A 95 -5.53 17.27 1.72
C SER A 95 -5.77 15.77 1.81
N ARG A 96 -6.91 15.32 2.36
CA ARG A 96 -7.32 13.91 2.38
C ARG A 96 -8.75 13.77 1.89
N LEU A 97 -8.99 12.74 1.09
CA LEU A 97 -10.31 12.37 0.59
C LEU A 97 -10.57 10.88 0.86
N TRP A 98 -11.69 10.57 1.48
CA TRP A 98 -12.08 9.19 1.82
C TRP A 98 -13.59 8.95 1.75
N ASP A 99 -14.38 10.01 1.70
CA ASP A 99 -15.83 9.93 1.61
C ASP A 99 -16.21 9.82 0.12
N SER A 100 -17.00 8.80 -0.22
CA SER A 100 -17.28 8.45 -1.62
C SER A 100 -17.95 9.59 -2.40
N ASP A 101 -18.84 10.36 -1.75
CA ASP A 101 -19.53 11.49 -2.39
C ASP A 101 -18.56 12.65 -2.63
N ASP A 102 -17.71 12.96 -1.65
CA ASP A 102 -16.68 13.99 -1.77
C ASP A 102 -15.64 13.63 -2.83
N VAL A 103 -15.22 12.36 -2.88
CA VAL A 103 -14.30 11.83 -3.90
C VAL A 103 -14.94 11.98 -5.27
N LEU A 104 -16.15 11.46 -5.48
CA LEU A 104 -16.85 11.55 -6.77
C LEU A 104 -16.96 13.01 -7.24
N LYS A 105 -17.37 13.92 -6.33
CA LYS A 105 -17.49 15.35 -6.63
C LYS A 105 -16.15 16.01 -6.96
N ALA A 106 -15.06 15.60 -6.31
CA ALA A 106 -13.71 16.09 -6.61
C ALA A 106 -13.22 15.60 -7.99
N LEU A 107 -13.44 14.31 -8.31
CA LEU A 107 -13.03 13.69 -9.56
C LEU A 107 -13.83 14.24 -10.76
N GLN A 108 -15.17 14.31 -10.64
CA GLN A 108 -16.08 14.79 -11.70
C GLN A 108 -15.81 16.22 -12.16
N ASN A 109 -15.49 17.11 -11.22
CA ASN A 109 -15.25 18.50 -11.56
C ASN A 109 -13.81 18.75 -12.07
N GLY A 110 -12.96 17.71 -12.11
CA GLY A 110 -11.54 17.85 -12.45
C GLY A 110 -10.76 18.79 -11.52
N LYS A 111 -11.30 19.02 -10.31
CA LYS A 111 -10.84 19.99 -9.30
C LYS A 111 -9.83 19.43 -8.31
N VAL A 112 -9.44 18.17 -8.47
CA VAL A 112 -8.34 17.59 -7.71
C VAL A 112 -7.08 18.43 -7.85
N THR A 113 -6.53 18.85 -6.71
CA THR A 113 -5.37 19.74 -6.62
C THR A 113 -4.13 19.00 -6.10
N GLU A 114 -2.95 19.63 -6.23
CA GLU A 114 -1.72 19.14 -5.60
C GLU A 114 -1.75 19.14 -4.06
N ALA A 115 -2.82 19.66 -3.43
CA ALA A 115 -2.98 19.59 -1.97
C ALA A 115 -3.26 18.16 -1.50
N ILE A 116 -3.84 17.32 -2.36
CA ILE A 116 -4.26 15.98 -2.00
C ILE A 116 -3.03 15.10 -1.75
N ARG A 117 -2.97 14.57 -0.53
CA ARG A 117 -1.94 13.69 0.00
C ARG A 117 -2.41 12.25 0.10
N SER A 118 -3.70 12.01 0.33
CA SER A 118 -4.27 10.67 0.33
C SER A 118 -5.68 10.62 -0.25
N ILE A 119 -6.00 9.52 -0.95
CA ILE A 119 -7.32 9.26 -1.51
C ILE A 119 -7.68 7.78 -1.28
N ILE A 120 -8.89 7.54 -0.76
CA ILE A 120 -9.55 6.24 -0.82
C ILE A 120 -10.68 6.35 -1.83
N ILE A 121 -10.70 5.48 -2.84
CA ILE A 121 -11.67 5.47 -3.93
C ILE A 121 -12.50 4.19 -3.83
N ASP A 122 -13.77 4.37 -3.54
CA ASP A 122 -14.77 3.30 -3.67
C ASP A 122 -15.31 3.30 -5.12
N LEU A 123 -14.92 2.29 -5.91
CA LEU A 123 -15.35 2.18 -7.30
C LEU A 123 -16.85 1.87 -7.45
N LYS A 124 -17.54 1.39 -6.41
CA LYS A 124 -18.99 1.21 -6.45
C LYS A 124 -19.72 2.54 -6.63
N ALA A 125 -19.13 3.63 -6.16
CA ALA A 125 -19.71 4.96 -6.24
C ALA A 125 -19.41 5.68 -7.57
N ILE A 126 -18.57 5.10 -8.44
CA ILE A 126 -18.13 5.72 -9.71
C ILE A 126 -18.77 4.98 -10.87
N GLU A 127 -19.90 5.49 -11.36
CA GLU A 127 -20.63 4.93 -12.51
C GLU A 127 -19.95 5.18 -13.87
N GLU A 128 -18.97 6.10 -13.95
CA GLU A 128 -18.35 6.54 -15.21
C GLU A 128 -16.81 6.33 -15.24
N THR A 129 -16.36 5.41 -16.10
CA THR A 129 -14.94 5.04 -16.29
C THR A 129 -14.07 6.13 -16.93
N ASN A 130 -14.68 7.12 -17.61
CA ASN A 130 -13.97 8.21 -18.28
C ASN A 130 -13.39 9.27 -17.32
N LEU A 131 -13.80 9.25 -16.05
CA LEU A 131 -13.44 10.30 -15.09
C LEU A 131 -11.95 10.31 -14.73
N MET A 132 -11.25 9.18 -14.86
CA MET A 132 -10.00 8.96 -14.12
C MET A 132 -8.71 9.00 -14.95
N HIS A 133 -8.79 9.13 -16.28
CA HIS A 133 -7.63 8.99 -17.17
C HIS A 133 -6.48 9.98 -16.90
N ASP A 134 -6.80 11.22 -16.50
CA ASP A 134 -5.80 12.29 -16.30
C ASP A 134 -5.71 12.80 -14.86
N ILE A 135 -6.45 12.21 -13.92
CA ILE A 135 -6.53 12.73 -12.55
C ILE A 135 -5.19 12.63 -11.83
N PHE A 136 -4.49 11.50 -11.96
CA PHE A 136 -3.22 11.28 -11.28
C PHE A 136 -2.07 12.16 -11.79
N ALA A 137 -2.21 12.76 -12.97
CA ALA A 137 -1.25 13.75 -13.46
C ALA A 137 -1.32 15.08 -12.65
N LYS A 138 -2.47 15.41 -12.06
CA LYS A 138 -2.69 16.66 -11.30
C LYS A 138 -2.40 16.52 -9.80
N VAL A 139 -2.47 15.32 -9.25
CA VAL A 139 -2.23 15.03 -7.81
C VAL A 139 -0.80 14.55 -7.56
N SER A 140 0.18 15.35 -7.96
CA SER A 140 1.60 15.00 -7.90
C SER A 140 2.14 14.72 -6.48
N ARG A 141 1.47 15.24 -5.43
CA ARG A 141 1.84 15.03 -4.01
C ARG A 141 1.13 13.84 -3.35
N LEU A 142 0.35 13.06 -4.11
CA LEU A 142 -0.36 11.90 -3.58
C LEU A 142 0.64 10.87 -3.06
N LYS A 143 0.56 10.56 -1.76
CA LYS A 143 1.40 9.57 -1.09
C LYS A 143 0.68 8.26 -0.86
N PHE A 144 -0.62 8.30 -0.59
CA PHE A 144 -1.39 7.11 -0.24
C PHE A 144 -2.64 7.01 -1.12
N LEU A 145 -2.73 5.91 -1.85
CA LEU A 145 -3.86 5.64 -2.74
C LEU A 145 -4.41 4.25 -2.44
N GLU A 146 -5.72 4.20 -2.22
CA GLU A 146 -6.48 2.97 -2.13
C GLU A 146 -7.63 3.03 -3.12
N ILE A 147 -7.75 1.98 -3.93
CA ILE A 147 -8.82 1.81 -4.90
C ILE A 147 -9.50 0.48 -4.62
N GLU A 148 -10.70 0.57 -4.06
CA GLU A 148 -11.52 -0.55 -3.67
C GLU A 148 -12.35 -1.05 -4.84
N TRP A 149 -12.48 -2.36 -4.94
CA TRP A 149 -13.11 -3.04 -6.06
C TRP A 149 -14.30 -3.87 -5.61
N TYR A 150 -15.36 -3.88 -6.45
CA TYR A 150 -16.53 -4.74 -6.32
C TYR A 150 -16.81 -5.44 -7.65
N LEU A 151 -17.15 -6.74 -7.58
CA LEU A 151 -17.09 -7.76 -8.65
C LEU A 151 -17.70 -7.45 -10.04
N ASP A 152 -18.39 -6.33 -10.24
CA ASP A 152 -19.28 -6.12 -11.38
C ASP A 152 -18.82 -5.04 -12.40
N HIS A 153 -17.66 -4.38 -12.24
CA HIS A 153 -17.26 -3.22 -13.07
C HIS A 153 -15.84 -3.31 -13.69
N ASP A 154 -15.72 -3.66 -14.98
CA ASP A 154 -14.42 -3.50 -15.65
C ASP A 154 -14.06 -2.01 -15.80
N ILE A 155 -12.91 -1.61 -15.25
CA ILE A 155 -12.40 -0.23 -15.32
C ILE A 155 -11.14 -0.20 -16.17
N GLU A 156 -11.02 0.82 -17.02
CA GLU A 156 -9.80 1.09 -17.76
C GLU A 156 -8.69 1.56 -16.81
N GLY A 157 -7.52 0.92 -16.87
CA GLY A 157 -6.42 1.25 -15.97
C GLY A 157 -5.74 2.58 -16.28
N PHE A 158 -5.07 3.15 -15.27
CA PHE A 158 -4.35 4.41 -15.44
C PHE A 158 -3.00 4.19 -16.11
N GLN A 159 -2.74 4.98 -17.15
CA GLN A 159 -1.42 5.03 -17.80
C GLN A 159 -0.38 5.77 -16.96
N PHE A 160 -0.80 6.50 -15.91
CA PHE A 160 0.05 7.30 -15.05
C PHE A 160 -0.26 7.06 -13.58
N LEU A 161 0.79 6.87 -12.78
CA LEU A 161 0.73 6.81 -11.32
C LEU A 161 1.53 7.98 -10.72
N PRO A 162 1.11 8.52 -9.56
CA PRO A 162 1.81 9.63 -8.92
C PRO A 162 3.24 9.27 -8.53
N SER A 163 4.17 10.22 -8.66
CA SER A 163 5.60 10.04 -8.38
C SER A 163 5.95 9.95 -6.89
N GLU A 164 5.11 10.51 -6.03
CA GLU A 164 5.32 10.57 -4.57
C GLU A 164 4.70 9.38 -3.82
N LEU A 165 4.16 8.40 -4.55
CA LEU A 165 3.37 7.32 -3.99
C LEU A 165 4.23 6.41 -3.09
N ARG A 166 3.70 6.15 -1.89
CA ARG A 166 4.32 5.32 -0.85
C ARG A 166 3.48 4.10 -0.49
N PHE A 167 2.17 4.26 -0.60
CA PHE A 167 1.20 3.19 -0.41
C PHE A 167 0.29 3.12 -1.63
N LEU A 168 0.20 1.94 -2.22
CA LEU A 168 -0.78 1.64 -3.27
C LEU A 168 -1.53 0.37 -2.89
N TYR A 169 -2.83 0.50 -2.69
CA TYR A 169 -3.76 -0.62 -2.74
C TYR A 169 -4.65 -0.45 -3.97
N TRP A 170 -4.77 -1.51 -4.77
CA TRP A 170 -5.69 -1.53 -5.90
C TRP A 170 -6.25 -2.93 -6.12
N GLY A 171 -7.55 -3.09 -5.90
CA GLY A 171 -8.28 -4.31 -6.22
C GLY A 171 -8.65 -4.38 -7.70
N ASN A 172 -8.57 -5.57 -8.30
CA ASN A 172 -8.86 -5.83 -9.71
C ASN A 172 -8.08 -4.92 -10.67
N TYR A 173 -6.76 -4.80 -10.44
CA TYR A 173 -5.91 -3.96 -11.28
C TYR A 173 -5.99 -4.40 -12.76
N PRO A 174 -6.39 -3.50 -13.68
CA PRO A 174 -6.83 -3.89 -15.03
C PRO A 174 -5.70 -3.91 -16.08
N LEU A 175 -4.51 -3.38 -15.76
CA LEU A 175 -3.39 -3.37 -16.72
C LEU A 175 -2.57 -4.65 -16.62
N LYS A 176 -1.99 -5.01 -17.77
CA LYS A 176 -1.11 -6.18 -17.91
C LYS A 176 0.21 -6.06 -17.12
N SER A 177 0.62 -4.83 -16.83
CA SER A 177 1.78 -4.46 -16.02
C SER A 177 1.63 -3.05 -15.48
N LEU A 178 2.40 -2.68 -14.45
CA LEU A 178 2.48 -1.29 -14.00
C LEU A 178 3.09 -0.40 -15.11
N PRO A 179 2.73 0.90 -15.16
CA PRO A 179 3.27 1.83 -16.14
C PRO A 179 4.79 1.94 -16.07
N GLU A 180 5.46 2.04 -17.22
CA GLU A 180 6.94 2.10 -17.27
C GLU A 180 7.54 3.28 -16.51
N ASN A 181 6.85 4.42 -16.56
CA ASN A 181 7.20 5.68 -15.90
C ASN A 181 6.90 5.69 -14.39
N PHE A 182 6.34 4.61 -13.85
CA PHE A 182 6.08 4.52 -12.41
C PHE A 182 7.41 4.53 -11.63
N LEU A 183 7.54 5.53 -10.75
CA LEU A 183 8.69 5.71 -9.88
C LEU A 183 8.47 4.94 -8.58
N THR A 184 9.31 3.94 -8.34
CA THR A 184 9.16 3.02 -7.21
C THR A 184 10.04 3.39 -6.01
N GLU A 185 10.86 4.43 -6.12
CA GLU A 185 11.88 4.76 -5.12
C GLU A 185 11.30 5.09 -3.74
N LYS A 186 10.09 5.68 -3.72
CA LYS A 186 9.37 6.06 -2.51
C LYS A 186 8.34 5.03 -2.06
N LEU A 187 8.09 4.00 -2.89
CA LEU A 187 7.07 2.99 -2.63
C LEU A 187 7.48 2.11 -1.46
N VAL A 188 6.60 1.97 -0.48
CA VAL A 188 6.80 1.16 0.74
C VAL A 188 5.88 -0.05 0.74
N ILE A 189 4.61 0.15 0.38
CA ILE A 189 3.61 -0.92 0.32
C ILE A 189 2.96 -0.91 -1.06
N LEU A 190 2.97 -2.07 -1.71
CA LEU A 190 2.31 -2.32 -2.98
C LEU A 190 1.38 -3.53 -2.87
N ILE A 191 0.09 -3.30 -3.02
CA ILE A 191 -0.94 -4.32 -2.92
C ILE A 191 -1.82 -4.23 -4.17
N LEU A 192 -1.66 -5.20 -5.07
CA LEU A 192 -2.42 -5.32 -6.31
C LEU A 192 -3.15 -6.66 -6.32
N ILE A 193 -4.37 -6.67 -5.80
CA ILE A 193 -5.13 -7.91 -5.53
C ILE A 193 -6.04 -8.23 -6.71
N GLN A 194 -6.18 -9.51 -7.05
CA GLN A 194 -7.06 -9.98 -8.12
C GLN A 194 -6.72 -9.32 -9.47
N SER A 195 -5.44 -9.06 -9.71
CA SER A 195 -5.00 -8.29 -10.87
C SER A 195 -5.04 -9.14 -12.14
N THR A 196 -5.29 -8.48 -13.28
CA THR A 196 -5.23 -9.11 -14.61
C THR A 196 -3.83 -9.13 -15.21
N MET A 197 -2.86 -8.60 -14.46
CA MET A 197 -1.45 -8.49 -14.82
C MET A 197 -0.82 -9.84 -15.17
N GLU A 198 0.05 -9.82 -16.18
CA GLU A 198 0.87 -10.97 -16.59
C GLU A 198 2.28 -10.85 -15.98
N LYS A 199 2.76 -9.63 -15.77
CA LYS A 199 4.04 -9.27 -15.14
C LYS A 199 3.88 -7.98 -14.33
N LEU A 200 4.74 -7.75 -13.33
CA LEU A 200 4.64 -6.55 -12.49
C LEU A 200 5.19 -5.28 -13.15
N TRP A 201 6.42 -5.31 -13.63
CA TRP A 201 7.06 -4.24 -14.40
C TRP A 201 8.26 -4.82 -15.17
N ASP A 202 8.79 -4.04 -16.12
CA ASP A 202 10.00 -4.38 -16.86
C ASP A 202 11.27 -3.81 -16.22
N GLY A 203 12.37 -4.56 -16.39
CA GLY A 203 13.70 -4.16 -15.97
C GLY A 203 13.91 -4.13 -14.46
N VAL A 204 15.07 -3.62 -14.05
CA VAL A 204 15.46 -3.48 -12.65
C VAL A 204 15.05 -2.10 -12.14
N LYS A 205 14.17 -2.06 -11.14
CA LYS A 205 13.71 -0.84 -10.49
C LYS A 205 14.47 -0.59 -9.19
N ASN A 206 14.58 0.68 -8.77
CA ASN A 206 15.07 1.02 -7.45
C ASN A 206 13.92 0.88 -6.43
N LEU A 207 14.06 -0.07 -5.51
CA LEU A 207 13.00 -0.51 -4.58
C LEU A 207 13.46 -0.39 -3.13
N ILE A 208 14.39 0.53 -2.86
CA ILE A 208 15.08 0.61 -1.57
C ILE A 208 14.12 0.80 -0.39
N ASN A 209 12.98 1.45 -0.59
CA ASN A 209 11.99 1.68 0.47
C ASN A 209 10.88 0.62 0.54
N LEU A 210 10.83 -0.32 -0.42
CA LEU A 210 9.75 -1.30 -0.54
C LEU A 210 9.86 -2.33 0.60
N LYS A 211 8.76 -2.51 1.34
CA LYS A 211 8.66 -3.42 2.49
C LYS A 211 7.67 -4.54 2.27
N VAL A 212 6.54 -4.25 1.63
CA VAL A 212 5.47 -5.23 1.45
C VAL A 212 5.01 -5.22 0.00
N VAL A 213 4.95 -6.41 -0.59
CA VAL A 213 4.31 -6.66 -1.88
C VAL A 213 3.27 -7.74 -1.72
N SER A 214 2.03 -7.46 -2.12
CA SER A 214 0.99 -8.47 -2.26
C SER A 214 0.38 -8.42 -3.65
N LEU A 215 0.46 -9.54 -4.37
CA LEU A 215 -0.16 -9.73 -5.70
C LEU A 215 -1.23 -10.83 -5.64
N SER A 216 -1.81 -11.08 -4.47
CA SER A 216 -2.70 -12.21 -4.23
C SER A 216 -3.87 -12.26 -5.22
N TYR A 217 -4.26 -13.47 -5.62
CA TYR A 217 -5.32 -13.80 -6.58
C TYR A 217 -5.05 -13.30 -8.01
N SER A 218 -3.82 -12.89 -8.34
CA SER A 218 -3.43 -12.48 -9.69
C SER A 218 -3.12 -13.72 -10.55
N ARG A 219 -4.18 -14.44 -10.94
CA ARG A 219 -4.08 -15.75 -11.61
C ARG A 219 -3.41 -15.73 -12.98
N LYS A 220 -3.26 -14.55 -13.61
CA LYS A 220 -2.55 -14.39 -14.90
C LYS A 220 -1.06 -14.06 -14.73
N LEU A 221 -0.59 -13.80 -13.52
CA LEU A 221 0.82 -13.51 -13.24
C LEU A 221 1.67 -14.74 -13.56
N VAL A 222 2.55 -14.62 -14.55
CA VAL A 222 3.42 -15.73 -14.99
C VAL A 222 4.83 -15.64 -14.42
N GLU A 223 5.31 -14.42 -14.18
CA GLU A 223 6.66 -14.16 -13.68
C GLU A 223 6.71 -12.93 -12.77
N LEU A 224 7.74 -12.88 -11.93
CA LEU A 224 8.07 -11.72 -11.11
C LEU A 224 9.32 -11.02 -11.67
N PRO A 225 9.39 -9.69 -11.57
CA PRO A 225 10.59 -8.95 -11.97
C PRO A 225 11.76 -9.17 -11.02
N ASP A 226 12.91 -8.58 -11.36
CA ASP A 226 14.06 -8.55 -10.47
C ASP A 226 13.81 -7.63 -9.25
N PHE A 227 13.95 -8.20 -8.05
CA PHE A 227 13.85 -7.52 -6.76
C PHE A 227 15.22 -7.29 -6.09
N SER A 228 16.34 -7.48 -6.78
CA SER A 228 17.70 -7.37 -6.22
C SER A 228 17.97 -6.05 -5.49
N LYS A 229 17.27 -4.96 -5.86
CA LYS A 229 17.35 -3.63 -5.22
C LYS A 229 16.31 -3.39 -4.11
N ALA A 230 15.55 -4.40 -3.71
CA ALA A 230 14.52 -4.32 -2.66
C ALA A 230 15.06 -4.79 -1.29
N SER A 231 16.19 -4.23 -0.84
CA SER A 231 16.88 -4.71 0.37
C SER A 231 16.09 -4.55 1.67
N ASN A 232 15.01 -3.76 1.66
CA ASN A 232 14.10 -3.57 2.78
C ASN A 232 12.79 -4.38 2.66
N LEU A 233 12.64 -5.25 1.65
CA LEU A 233 11.46 -6.07 1.50
C LEU A 233 11.36 -7.08 2.64
N GLU A 234 10.25 -7.07 3.36
CA GLU A 234 9.98 -7.93 4.52
C GLU A 234 8.93 -8.99 4.20
N ALA A 235 7.97 -8.70 3.33
CA ALA A 235 6.88 -9.62 2.99
C ALA A 235 6.57 -9.64 1.49
N LEU A 236 6.50 -10.85 0.93
CA LEU A 236 6.01 -11.12 -0.42
C LEU A 236 4.84 -12.10 -0.36
N ILE A 237 3.64 -11.64 -0.73
CA ILE A 237 2.39 -12.38 -0.65
C ILE A 237 1.83 -12.60 -2.07
N LEU A 238 1.80 -13.85 -2.51
CA LEU A 238 1.45 -14.29 -3.86
C LEU A 238 0.35 -15.36 -3.84
N LYS A 239 -0.46 -15.38 -2.78
CA LYS A 239 -1.56 -16.33 -2.59
C LYS A 239 -2.42 -16.44 -3.86
N ASP A 240 -2.70 -17.65 -4.35
CA ASP A 240 -3.52 -17.94 -5.55
C ASP A 240 -3.04 -17.22 -6.84
N CYS A 241 -1.72 -17.08 -7.02
CA CYS A 241 -1.12 -16.74 -8.31
C CYS A 241 -0.96 -18.02 -9.14
N SER A 242 -2.06 -18.60 -9.60
CA SER A 242 -2.10 -19.96 -10.14
C SER A 242 -1.29 -20.21 -11.42
N SER A 243 -0.98 -19.17 -12.21
CA SER A 243 -0.10 -19.28 -13.40
C SER A 243 1.38 -19.07 -13.09
N LEU A 244 1.74 -18.70 -11.86
CA LEU A 244 3.12 -18.44 -11.47
C LEU A 244 3.89 -19.75 -11.40
N THR A 245 4.88 -19.93 -12.27
CA THR A 245 5.65 -21.17 -12.37
C THR A 245 6.89 -21.18 -11.48
N SER A 246 7.45 -19.99 -11.22
CA SER A 246 8.62 -19.78 -10.38
C SER A 246 8.60 -18.40 -9.73
N VAL A 247 9.27 -18.27 -8.59
CA VAL A 247 9.56 -16.97 -7.97
C VAL A 247 10.97 -16.54 -8.41
N HIS A 248 11.14 -15.27 -8.79
CA HIS A 248 12.43 -14.77 -9.27
C HIS A 248 13.54 -14.95 -8.22
N SER A 249 14.72 -15.42 -8.64
CA SER A 249 15.80 -15.86 -7.75
C SER A 249 16.31 -14.76 -6.80
N SER A 250 16.23 -13.49 -7.22
CA SER A 250 16.62 -12.34 -6.39
C SER A 250 15.88 -12.29 -5.05
N ILE A 251 14.63 -12.76 -4.97
CA ILE A 251 13.82 -12.78 -3.74
C ILE A 251 14.53 -13.54 -2.63
N PHE A 252 15.20 -14.63 -2.97
CA PHE A 252 15.85 -15.53 -2.01
C PHE A 252 17.21 -15.03 -1.53
N SER A 253 17.70 -13.92 -2.10
CA SER A 253 18.91 -13.22 -1.66
C SER A 253 18.63 -11.99 -0.79
N LEU A 254 17.34 -11.69 -0.54
CA LEU A 254 16.96 -10.48 0.20
C LEU A 254 17.21 -10.63 1.69
N PRO A 255 17.97 -9.71 2.32
CA PRO A 255 18.46 -9.88 3.69
C PRO A 255 17.39 -9.69 4.78
N LYS A 256 16.21 -9.15 4.42
CA LYS A 256 15.14 -8.80 5.36
C LYS A 256 13.82 -9.51 5.08
N LEU A 257 13.77 -10.40 4.09
CA LEU A 257 12.55 -11.11 3.75
C LEU A 257 12.19 -12.09 4.88
N LYS A 258 11.10 -11.82 5.58
CA LYS A 258 10.58 -12.60 6.71
C LYS A 258 9.43 -13.50 6.28
N THR A 259 8.59 -13.02 5.37
CA THR A 259 7.37 -13.73 4.94
C THR A 259 7.37 -13.96 3.45
N LEU A 260 7.23 -15.23 3.05
CA LEU A 260 6.90 -15.64 1.69
C LEU A 260 5.63 -16.49 1.72
N ASP A 261 4.55 -15.97 1.15
CA ASP A 261 3.28 -16.68 1.04
C ASP A 261 2.98 -16.96 -0.42
N VAL A 262 3.04 -18.22 -0.83
CA VAL A 262 2.74 -18.70 -2.19
C VAL A 262 1.60 -19.72 -2.16
N ARG A 263 0.78 -19.74 -1.10
CA ARG A 263 -0.30 -20.73 -0.97
C ARG A 263 -1.24 -20.69 -2.17
N TRP A 264 -1.76 -21.84 -2.59
CA TRP A 264 -2.63 -21.98 -3.78
C TRP A 264 -1.95 -21.64 -5.13
N CYS A 265 -0.64 -21.48 -5.20
CA CYS A 265 0.07 -21.37 -6.49
C CYS A 265 0.21 -22.75 -7.14
N SER A 266 -0.83 -23.19 -7.84
CA SER A 266 -0.93 -24.56 -8.38
C SER A 266 0.10 -24.89 -9.46
N SER A 267 0.63 -23.90 -10.19
CA SER A 267 1.67 -24.10 -11.23
C SER A 267 3.10 -23.92 -10.73
N LEU A 268 3.31 -23.54 -9.46
CA LEU A 268 4.63 -23.32 -8.89
C LEU A 268 5.40 -24.65 -8.81
N GLN A 269 6.54 -24.74 -9.50
CA GLN A 269 7.24 -26.03 -9.68
C GLN A 269 8.37 -26.24 -8.66
N SER A 270 9.06 -25.17 -8.27
CA SER A 270 10.25 -25.23 -7.42
C SER A 270 10.45 -23.93 -6.65
N LEU A 271 11.09 -24.06 -5.48
CA LEU A 271 11.69 -22.95 -4.74
C LEU A 271 13.20 -23.24 -4.57
N PRO A 272 14.09 -22.27 -4.82
CA PRO A 272 15.51 -22.40 -4.52
C PRO A 272 15.77 -22.37 -3.00
N GLU A 273 17.04 -22.33 -2.60
CA GLU A 273 17.43 -22.17 -1.20
C GLU A 273 16.79 -20.92 -0.58
N LEU A 274 16.21 -21.08 0.62
CA LEU A 274 15.46 -20.02 1.29
C LEU A 274 16.40 -19.06 2.02
N PRO A 275 16.08 -17.75 2.08
CA PRO A 275 16.91 -16.79 2.81
C PRO A 275 16.87 -17.09 4.32
N GLN A 276 18.01 -16.91 4.98
CA GLN A 276 18.13 -17.11 6.44
C GLN A 276 17.25 -16.16 7.27
N SER A 277 16.82 -15.04 6.68
CA SER A 277 15.89 -14.09 7.31
C SER A 277 14.43 -14.58 7.34
N LEU A 278 14.09 -15.64 6.61
CA LEU A 278 12.72 -16.10 6.45
C LEU A 278 12.21 -16.74 7.75
N THR A 279 11.13 -16.20 8.29
CA THR A 279 10.47 -16.69 9.51
C THR A 279 9.14 -17.36 9.21
N THR A 280 8.51 -17.06 8.08
CA THR A 280 7.21 -17.60 7.67
C THR A 280 7.22 -17.96 6.19
N LEU A 281 6.88 -19.22 5.90
CA LEU A 281 6.71 -19.75 4.54
C LEU A 281 5.39 -20.50 4.46
N ASP A 282 4.45 -20.04 3.63
CA ASP A 282 3.23 -20.78 3.32
C ASP A 282 3.25 -21.24 1.86
N VAL A 283 3.41 -22.54 1.67
CA VAL A 283 3.40 -23.26 0.38
C VAL A 283 2.21 -24.20 0.27
N SER A 284 1.23 -24.06 1.15
CA SER A 284 0.09 -24.97 1.22
C SER A 284 -0.64 -25.02 -0.12
N LEU A 285 -1.03 -26.23 -0.52
CA LEU A 285 -1.85 -26.48 -1.72
C LEU A 285 -1.19 -25.97 -3.03
N CYS A 286 0.15 -25.96 -3.09
CA CYS A 286 0.92 -25.85 -4.33
C CYS A 286 1.06 -27.21 -5.02
N SER A 287 0.11 -27.58 -5.87
CA SER A 287 0.01 -28.95 -6.43
C SER A 287 1.17 -29.39 -7.34
N SER A 288 1.87 -28.46 -7.98
CA SER A 288 2.99 -28.77 -8.89
C SER A 288 4.36 -28.71 -8.21
N LEU A 289 4.42 -28.37 -6.92
CA LEU A 289 5.67 -28.19 -6.19
C LEU A 289 6.30 -29.55 -5.90
N GLN A 290 7.40 -29.87 -6.56
CA GLN A 290 7.97 -31.22 -6.55
C GLN A 290 8.72 -31.55 -5.26
N SER A 291 9.39 -30.55 -4.67
CA SER A 291 10.18 -30.68 -3.45
C SER A 291 10.30 -29.34 -2.74
N LEU A 292 10.44 -29.38 -1.42
CA LEU A 292 10.77 -28.21 -0.61
C LEU A 292 12.30 -28.14 -0.40
N PRO A 293 12.88 -26.92 -0.42
CA PRO A 293 14.28 -26.72 -0.05
C PRO A 293 14.48 -26.97 1.45
N GLU A 294 15.75 -27.03 1.89
CA GLU A 294 16.07 -27.04 3.31
C GLU A 294 15.57 -25.75 4.00
N PHE A 295 14.98 -25.91 5.18
CA PHE A 295 14.42 -24.80 5.92
C PHE A 295 15.50 -24.09 6.75
N PRO A 296 15.53 -22.74 6.78
CA PRO A 296 16.41 -22.01 7.67
C PRO A 296 15.97 -22.21 9.12
N SER A 297 16.92 -22.12 10.06
CA SER A 297 16.66 -22.40 11.48
C SER A 297 15.64 -21.45 12.14
N ALA A 298 15.40 -20.28 11.52
CA ALA A 298 14.45 -19.27 12.00
C ALA A 298 13.00 -19.51 11.53
N LEU A 299 12.77 -20.48 10.64
CA LEU A 299 11.46 -20.73 10.05
C LEU A 299 10.51 -21.36 11.06
N GLN A 300 9.37 -20.70 11.30
CA GLN A 300 8.23 -21.28 12.00
C GLN A 300 7.30 -21.88 10.95
N LEU A 301 7.00 -23.18 11.08
CA LEU A 301 6.08 -23.93 10.22
C LEU A 301 4.62 -23.73 10.64
#